data_AF-A0A524JT20-F1
#
_entry.id   AF-A0A524JT20-F1
#
_cell.length_a   1.000
_cell.length_b   1.000
_cell.length_c   1.000
_cell.angle_alpha   90.00
_cell.angle_beta   90.00
_cell.angle_gamma   90.00
#
_symmetry.space_group_name_H-M   'P 1'
#
loop_
_entity.id
_entity.type
_entity.pdbx_description
1 polymer ?
#
loop_
_entity_poly.entity_id
_entity_poly.type
_entity_poly.pdbx_seq_one_letter_code
_entity_poly.pdbx_strand_id
1 'polypeptide(L)'
;MTYTERLRNVSVLGAGGKMGSGIVLLTALEMCDLSQKAENRAQPFVLQAIDISHAALAGLMPYLQVQIQKVAEKNIVRLRQVYQDREDLIENSDIITQYIADVLNIVRPTTALEAAYESTMIFEAIVENIAVKTKVLSQINTNNLNSPWFFSNTSAIPIHELDE
;
A
#
# COMPACT_ATOMS: atom_id res chain seq x y z
N MET A 1 -12.73 11.49 -9.38
CA MET A 1 -12.41 10.47 -8.37
C MET A 1 -12.48 11.11 -6.99
N THR A 2 -13.22 10.50 -6.07
CA THR A 2 -13.20 10.80 -4.63
C THR A 2 -11.91 10.29 -3.98
N TYR A 3 -11.66 10.66 -2.72
CA TYR A 3 -10.52 10.16 -1.95
C TYR A 3 -10.51 8.62 -1.87
N THR A 4 -11.63 8.03 -1.49
CA THR A 4 -11.79 6.58 -1.40
C THR A 4 -11.56 5.90 -2.76
N GLU A 5 -12.11 6.45 -3.84
CA GLU A 5 -11.91 5.90 -5.19
C GLU A 5 -10.44 5.88 -5.60
N ARG A 6 -9.65 6.90 -5.21
CA ARG A 6 -8.22 6.95 -5.51
C ARG A 6 -7.38 5.95 -4.71
N LEU A 7 -7.86 5.50 -3.56
CA LEU A 7 -7.18 4.53 -2.72
C LEU A 7 -7.60 3.07 -2.99
N ARG A 8 -8.45 2.82 -4.00
CA ARG A 8 -8.87 1.44 -4.34
C ARG A 8 -7.77 0.63 -5.03
N ASN A 9 -6.95 1.27 -5.87
CA ASN A 9 -5.84 0.59 -6.54
C ASN A 9 -4.61 1.50 -6.49
N VAL A 10 -3.65 1.14 -5.65
CA VAL A 10 -2.46 1.96 -5.37
C VAL A 10 -1.22 1.12 -5.60
N SER A 11 -0.15 1.76 -6.08
CA SER A 11 1.16 1.12 -6.21
C SER A 11 2.22 1.84 -5.39
N VAL A 12 3.12 1.06 -4.79
CA VAL A 12 4.35 1.55 -4.17
C VAL A 12 5.54 0.89 -4.87
N LEU A 13 6.41 1.70 -5.46
CA LEU A 13 7.64 1.27 -6.13
C LEU A 13 8.81 1.32 -5.14
N GLY A 14 9.67 0.30 -5.15
CA GLY A 14 10.76 0.17 -4.16
C GLY A 14 10.25 -0.34 -2.81
N ALA A 15 9.19 -1.16 -2.83
CA ALA A 15 8.46 -1.60 -1.65
C ALA A 15 9.30 -2.41 -0.64
N GLY A 16 10.36 -3.09 -1.08
CA GLY A 16 11.25 -3.85 -0.20
C GLY A 16 12.26 -2.97 0.54
N GLY A 17 12.42 -1.71 0.14
CA GLY A 17 13.28 -0.74 0.81
C GLY A 17 12.69 -0.21 2.12
N LYS A 18 13.52 0.43 2.96
CA LYS A 18 13.09 0.99 4.25
C LYS A 18 11.99 2.05 4.10
N MET A 19 12.10 2.93 3.09
CA MET A 19 11.11 3.97 2.84
C MET A 19 9.85 3.38 2.21
N GLY A 20 10.01 2.56 1.16
CA GLY A 20 8.87 1.91 0.48
C GLY A 20 8.04 1.04 1.42
N SER A 21 8.66 0.22 2.26
CA SER A 21 7.95 -0.61 3.25
C SER A 21 7.15 0.20 4.27
N GLY A 22 7.65 1.37 4.68
CA GLY A 22 6.92 2.31 5.53
C GLY A 22 5.70 2.91 4.81
N ILE A 23 5.86 3.29 3.54
CA ILE A 23 4.74 3.78 2.72
C ILE A 23 3.70 2.68 2.53
N VAL A 24 4.12 1.45 2.22
CA VAL A 24 3.22 0.28 2.10
C VAL A 24 2.43 0.08 3.39
N LEU A 25 3.09 0.11 4.55
CA LEU A 25 2.43 -0.06 5.85
C LEU A 25 1.33 0.98 6.06
N LEU A 26 1.67 2.27 5.93
CA LEU A 26 0.72 3.35 6.22
C LEU A 26 -0.44 3.35 5.22
N THR A 27 -0.15 3.09 3.94
CA THR A 27 -1.15 3.02 2.89
C THR A 27 -2.09 1.82 3.09
N ALA A 28 -1.56 0.65 3.45
CA ALA A 28 -2.36 -0.55 3.70
C ALA A 28 -3.31 -0.36 4.89
N LEU A 29 -2.84 0.29 5.97
CA LEU A 29 -3.67 0.58 7.15
C LEU A 29 -4.84 1.50 6.78
N GLU A 30 -4.59 2.58 6.06
CA GLU A 30 -5.62 3.51 5.60
C GLU A 30 -6.62 2.83 4.64
N MET A 31 -6.11 2.06 3.67
CA MET A 31 -6.96 1.30 2.75
C MET A 31 -7.84 0.28 3.48
N CYS A 32 -7.34 -0.34 4.56
CA CYS A 32 -8.10 -1.26 5.39
C CYS A 32 -9.20 -0.55 6.19
N ASP A 33 -8.88 0.59 6.81
CA ASP A 33 -9.88 1.39 7.52
C ASP A 33 -10.98 1.90 6.56
N LEU A 34 -10.63 2.22 5.31
CA LEU A 34 -11.60 2.58 4.26
C LEU A 34 -12.44 1.39 3.79
N SER A 35 -11.84 0.21 3.62
CA SER A 35 -12.54 -0.99 3.13
C SER A 35 -13.57 -1.52 4.12
N GLN A 36 -13.36 -1.29 5.42
CA GLN A 36 -14.26 -1.70 6.50
C GLN A 36 -15.54 -0.85 6.59
N LYS A 37 -15.57 0.35 5.99
CA LYS A 37 -16.75 1.21 5.99
C LYS A 37 -17.91 0.53 5.24
N ALA A 38 -19.14 0.70 5.74
CA ALA A 38 -20.31 0.01 5.21
C ALA A 38 -20.52 0.26 3.70
N GLU A 39 -20.27 1.49 3.25
CA GLU A 39 -20.35 1.91 1.85
C GLU A 39 -19.29 1.27 0.93
N ASN A 40 -18.24 0.68 1.49
CA ASN A 40 -17.09 0.16 0.75
C ASN A 40 -16.90 -1.36 0.85
N ARG A 41 -17.68 -2.09 1.67
CA ARG A 41 -17.48 -3.53 1.93
C ARG A 41 -17.44 -4.41 0.67
N ALA A 42 -18.12 -4.00 -0.40
CA ALA A 42 -18.15 -4.74 -1.67
C ALA A 42 -17.09 -4.31 -2.69
N GLN A 43 -16.24 -3.33 -2.36
CA GLN A 43 -15.29 -2.72 -3.29
C GLN A 43 -13.90 -3.29 -3.06
N PRO A 44 -13.16 -3.67 -4.13
CA PRO A 44 -11.81 -4.17 -3.98
C PRO A 44 -10.85 -3.02 -3.60
N PHE A 45 -9.98 -3.29 -2.63
CA PHE A 45 -8.82 -2.47 -2.30
C PHE A 45 -7.56 -3.30 -2.56
N VAL A 46 -6.68 -2.78 -3.41
CA VAL A 46 -5.46 -3.46 -3.85
C VAL A 46 -4.28 -2.51 -3.72
N LEU A 47 -3.27 -2.93 -2.96
CA LEU A 47 -2.00 -2.23 -2.83
C LEU A 47 -0.89 -3.08 -3.46
N GLN A 48 -0.42 -2.67 -4.63
CA GLN A 48 0.72 -3.31 -5.28
C GLN A 48 2.02 -2.86 -4.61
N ALA A 49 2.73 -3.80 -4.02
CA ALA A 49 4.03 -3.58 -3.42
C ALA A 49 5.10 -4.08 -4.40
N ILE A 50 5.66 -3.15 -5.19
CA ILE A 50 6.50 -3.47 -6.35
C ILE A 50 7.97 -3.25 -6.00
N ASP A 51 8.81 -4.25 -6.25
CA ASP A 51 10.26 -4.17 -6.14
C ASP A 51 10.92 -5.04 -7.21
N ILE A 52 12.19 -4.80 -7.55
CA ILE A 52 12.91 -5.64 -8.50
C ILE A 52 13.41 -6.96 -7.88
N SER A 53 13.44 -7.04 -6.55
CA SER A 53 14.03 -8.15 -5.81
C SER A 53 12.99 -8.96 -5.03
N HIS A 54 12.80 -10.22 -5.43
CA HIS A 54 12.02 -11.18 -4.63
C HIS A 54 12.57 -11.32 -3.20
N ALA A 55 13.88 -11.23 -3.02
CA ALA A 55 14.50 -11.31 -1.69
C ALA A 55 14.13 -10.09 -0.83
N ALA A 56 14.07 -8.89 -1.41
CA ALA A 56 13.63 -7.69 -0.70
C ALA A 56 12.15 -7.80 -0.30
N LEU A 57 11.29 -8.30 -1.21
CA LEU A 57 9.87 -8.53 -0.93
C LEU A 57 9.62 -9.64 0.09
N ALA A 58 10.49 -10.65 0.17
CA ALA A 58 10.38 -11.71 1.19
C ALA A 58 10.45 -11.15 2.61
N GLY A 59 11.24 -10.08 2.83
CA GLY A 59 11.32 -9.38 4.11
C GLY A 59 10.13 -8.43 4.39
N LEU A 60 9.38 -8.03 3.38
CA LEU A 60 8.29 -7.06 3.50
C LEU A 60 7.12 -7.62 4.33
N MET A 61 6.63 -8.81 4.01
CA MET A 61 5.43 -9.36 4.66
C MET A 61 5.62 -9.60 6.17
N PRO A 62 6.74 -10.21 6.63
CA PRO A 62 7.01 -10.33 8.07
C PRO A 62 7.18 -8.96 8.76
N TYR A 63 7.82 -8.00 8.09
CA TYR A 63 7.92 -6.63 8.61
C TYR A 63 6.53 -6.01 8.82
N LEU A 64 5.66 -6.08 7.81
CA LEU A 64 4.30 -5.55 7.88
C LEU A 64 3.53 -6.22 9.02
N GLN A 65 3.55 -7.55 9.12
CA GLN A 65 2.87 -8.29 10.18
C GLN A 65 3.24 -7.76 11.58
N VAL A 66 4.54 -7.58 11.87
CA VAL A 66 5.01 -7.07 13.16
C VAL A 66 4.55 -5.63 13.41
N GLN A 67 4.57 -4.77 12.38
CA GLN A 67 4.15 -3.38 12.56
C GLN A 67 2.63 -3.25 12.71
N ILE A 68 1.86 -4.00 11.92
CA ILE A 68 0.40 -4.02 11.99
C ILE A 68 -0.05 -4.54 13.36
N GLN A 69 0.61 -5.58 13.89
CA GLN A 69 0.33 -6.06 15.24
C GLN A 69 0.48 -4.95 16.29
N LYS A 70 1.59 -4.19 16.26
CA LYS A 70 1.82 -3.08 17.19
C LYS A 70 0.76 -1.98 17.06
N VAL A 71 0.30 -1.71 15.84
CA VAL A 71 -0.80 -0.77 15.60
C VAL A 71 -2.10 -1.31 16.17
N ALA A 72 -2.39 -2.60 15.96
CA ALA A 72 -3.60 -3.25 16.46
C ALA A 72 -3.67 -3.26 17.99
N GLU A 73 -2.57 -3.63 18.65
CA GLU A 73 -2.46 -3.63 20.12
C GLU A 73 -2.74 -2.25 20.71
N LYS A 74 -2.20 -1.19 20.10
CA LYS A 74 -2.43 0.20 20.53
C LYS A 74 -3.87 0.68 20.27
N ASN A 75 -4.58 0.06 19.34
CA ASN A 75 -5.91 0.48 18.90
C ASN A 75 -7.02 -0.53 19.24
N ILE A 76 -6.76 -1.47 20.15
CA ILE A 76 -7.67 -2.60 20.42
C ILE A 76 -9.10 -2.18 20.78
N VAL A 77 -9.27 -1.07 21.50
CA VAL A 77 -10.60 -0.54 21.88
C VAL A 77 -11.40 -0.13 20.65
N ARG A 78 -10.76 0.54 19.67
CA ARG A 78 -11.40 0.89 18.39
C ARG A 78 -11.72 -0.37 17.59
N LEU A 79 -10.78 -1.31 17.53
CA LEU A 79 -10.95 -2.54 16.73
C LEU A 79 -12.11 -3.40 17.23
N ARG A 80 -12.39 -3.43 18.54
CA ARG A 80 -13.59 -4.10 19.08
C ARG A 80 -14.90 -3.54 18.49
N GLN A 81 -14.95 -2.24 18.22
CA GLN A 81 -16.13 -1.61 17.61
C GLN A 81 -16.23 -1.95 16.12
N VAL A 82 -15.09 -1.96 15.43
CA VAL A 82 -15.01 -2.34 14.01
C VAL A 82 -15.51 -3.77 13.79
N TYR A 83 -15.09 -4.70 14.65
CA TYR A 83 -15.43 -6.13 14.54
C TYR A 83 -16.61 -6.55 15.42
N GLN A 84 -17.45 -5.61 15.88
CA GLN A 84 -18.55 -5.92 16.80
C GLN A 84 -19.57 -6.94 16.24
N ASP A 85 -19.66 -7.04 14.90
CA ASP A 85 -20.57 -7.98 14.22
C ASP A 85 -19.96 -9.38 14.02
N ARG A 86 -18.72 -9.62 14.49
CA ARG A 86 -18.00 -10.91 14.37
C ARG A 86 -18.05 -11.68 15.68
N GLU A 87 -19.09 -12.51 15.84
CA GLU A 87 -19.31 -13.33 17.05
C GLU A 87 -18.20 -14.38 17.31
N ASP A 88 -17.44 -14.75 16.28
CA ASP A 88 -16.33 -15.69 16.37
C ASP A 88 -15.05 -15.09 16.96
N LEU A 89 -14.93 -13.76 17.04
CA LEU A 89 -13.77 -13.05 17.56
C LEU A 89 -13.98 -12.65 19.02
N ILE A 90 -13.72 -13.57 19.93
CA ILE A 90 -14.04 -13.43 21.35
C ILE A 90 -12.95 -12.66 22.09
N GLU A 91 -11.69 -13.06 21.90
CA GLU A 91 -10.54 -12.50 22.61
C GLU A 91 -9.88 -11.36 21.81
N ASN A 92 -9.14 -10.49 22.52
CA ASN A 92 -8.38 -9.43 21.87
C ASN A 92 -7.35 -9.97 20.87
N SER A 93 -6.77 -11.12 21.15
CA SER A 93 -5.84 -11.81 20.24
C SER A 93 -6.51 -12.21 18.93
N ASP A 94 -7.77 -12.60 18.97
CA ASP A 94 -8.53 -13.01 17.78
C ASP A 94 -8.79 -11.80 16.89
N ILE A 95 -9.21 -10.68 17.49
CA ILE A 95 -9.40 -9.40 16.81
C ILE A 95 -8.09 -8.89 16.19
N ILE A 96 -6.99 -8.96 16.93
CA ILE A 96 -5.68 -8.53 16.43
C ILE A 96 -5.25 -9.41 15.25
N THR A 97 -5.41 -10.73 15.36
CA THR A 97 -5.06 -11.68 14.30
C THR A 97 -5.90 -11.44 13.04
N GLN A 98 -7.21 -11.23 13.19
CA GLN A 98 -8.09 -10.90 12.08
C GLN A 98 -7.69 -9.57 11.42
N TYR A 99 -7.42 -8.53 12.21
CA TYR A 99 -7.01 -7.23 11.67
C TYR A 99 -5.68 -7.32 10.89
N ILE A 100 -4.71 -8.08 11.40
CA ILE A 100 -3.46 -8.35 10.67
C ILE A 100 -3.77 -9.02 9.33
N ALA A 101 -4.60 -10.05 9.32
CA ALA A 101 -4.99 -10.74 8.10
C ALA A 101 -5.68 -9.81 7.10
N ASP A 102 -6.61 -8.96 7.57
CA ASP A 102 -7.37 -8.05 6.72
C ASP A 102 -6.48 -6.98 6.07
N VAL A 103 -5.53 -6.41 6.84
CA VAL A 103 -4.56 -5.45 6.28
C VAL A 103 -3.63 -6.14 5.28
N LEU A 104 -3.09 -7.32 5.62
CA LEU A 104 -2.18 -8.05 4.72
C LEU A 104 -2.89 -8.53 3.44
N ASN A 105 -4.19 -8.84 3.53
CA ASN A 105 -5.03 -9.22 2.39
C ASN A 105 -5.23 -8.10 1.36
N ILE A 106 -4.86 -6.84 1.66
CA ILE A 106 -4.86 -5.74 0.69
C ILE A 106 -3.55 -5.70 -0.12
N VAL A 107 -2.44 -6.18 0.46
CA VAL A 107 -1.11 -6.05 -0.12
C VAL A 107 -0.82 -7.16 -1.14
N ARG A 108 -0.29 -6.79 -2.30
CA ARG A 108 0.11 -7.69 -3.38
C ARG A 108 1.58 -7.46 -3.73
N PRO A 109 2.52 -8.20 -3.11
CA PRO A 109 3.93 -8.11 -3.46
C PRO A 109 4.17 -8.67 -4.86
N THR A 110 4.91 -7.93 -5.70
CA THR A 110 5.21 -8.37 -7.07
C THR A 110 6.50 -7.75 -7.58
N THR A 111 7.13 -8.42 -8.55
CA THR A 111 8.27 -7.89 -9.30
C THR A 111 7.91 -7.35 -10.68
N ALA A 112 6.65 -7.50 -11.08
CA ALA A 112 6.13 -6.99 -12.35
C ALA A 112 5.72 -5.52 -12.21
N LEU A 113 6.30 -4.65 -13.04
CA LEU A 113 5.98 -3.22 -13.06
C LEU A 113 4.57 -2.96 -13.62
N GLU A 114 4.11 -3.84 -14.50
CA GLU A 114 2.82 -3.81 -15.18
C GLU A 114 1.64 -3.81 -14.18
N ALA A 115 1.87 -4.31 -12.96
CA ALA A 115 0.89 -4.27 -11.88
C ALA A 115 0.46 -2.82 -11.52
N ALA A 116 1.27 -1.81 -11.82
CA ALA A 116 0.96 -0.41 -11.59
C ALA A 116 0.13 0.26 -12.70
N TYR A 117 -0.10 -0.41 -13.83
CA TYR A 117 -0.79 0.20 -14.98
C TYR A 117 -2.28 0.46 -14.75
N GLU A 118 -2.87 -0.13 -13.71
CA GLU A 118 -4.25 0.12 -13.32
C GLU A 118 -4.39 0.93 -12.03
N SER A 119 -3.27 1.38 -11.44
CA SER A 119 -3.31 2.15 -10.20
C SER A 119 -3.78 3.58 -10.43
N THR A 120 -4.46 4.17 -9.44
CA THR A 120 -4.91 5.56 -9.43
C THR A 120 -3.94 6.48 -8.67
N MET A 121 -3.06 5.89 -7.87
CA MET A 121 -1.98 6.56 -7.15
C MET A 121 -0.72 5.69 -7.17
N ILE A 122 0.43 6.33 -7.34
CA ILE A 122 1.73 5.68 -7.42
C ILE A 122 2.69 6.43 -6.51
N PHE A 123 3.21 5.74 -5.50
CA PHE A 123 4.28 6.21 -4.65
C PHE A 123 5.60 5.62 -5.11
N GLU A 124 6.57 6.47 -5.40
CA GLU A 124 7.90 6.08 -5.87
C GLU A 124 8.91 6.23 -4.74
N ALA A 125 9.57 5.13 -4.37
CA ALA A 125 10.67 5.09 -3.40
C ALA A 125 11.81 4.17 -3.89
N ILE A 126 12.15 4.28 -5.17
CA ILE A 126 13.27 3.58 -5.83
C ILE A 126 14.57 4.36 -5.68
N VAL A 127 15.65 3.83 -6.28
CA VAL A 127 16.99 4.43 -6.25
C VAL A 127 16.98 5.90 -6.66
N GLU A 128 17.80 6.71 -5.98
CA GLU A 128 17.94 8.15 -6.23
C GLU A 128 18.74 8.41 -7.52
N ASN A 129 18.11 8.11 -8.65
CA ASN A 129 18.66 8.28 -9.99
C ASN A 129 17.57 8.81 -10.93
N ILE A 130 17.78 10.00 -11.47
CA ILE A 130 16.81 10.69 -12.34
C ILE A 130 16.42 9.84 -13.55
N ALA A 131 17.39 9.27 -14.28
CA ALA A 131 17.12 8.50 -15.48
C ALA A 131 16.28 7.24 -15.19
N VAL A 132 16.51 6.59 -14.05
CA VAL A 132 15.71 5.43 -13.63
C VAL A 132 14.30 5.85 -13.23
N LYS A 133 14.15 6.90 -12.41
CA LYS A 133 12.85 7.40 -11.96
C LYS A 133 12.00 7.86 -13.14
N THR A 134 12.52 8.75 -13.98
CA THR A 134 11.80 9.26 -15.16
C THR A 134 11.37 8.14 -16.09
N LYS A 135 12.27 7.17 -16.38
CA LYS A 135 11.93 6.00 -17.21
C LYS A 135 10.77 5.20 -16.62
N VAL A 136 10.83 4.87 -15.34
CA VAL A 136 9.82 4.03 -14.67
C VAL A 136 8.48 4.76 -14.59
N LEU A 137 8.47 6.03 -14.19
CA LEU A 137 7.26 6.85 -14.08
C LEU A 137 6.61 7.06 -15.45
N SER A 138 7.40 7.40 -16.49
CA SER A 138 6.92 7.57 -17.86
C SER A 138 6.35 6.27 -18.44
N GLN A 139 7.01 5.13 -18.18
CA GLN A 139 6.50 3.82 -18.61
C GLN A 139 5.14 3.53 -18.00
N ILE A 140 4.94 3.76 -16.70
CA ILE A 140 3.63 3.57 -16.07
C ILE A 140 2.61 4.55 -16.64
N ASN A 141 2.96 5.84 -16.75
CA ASN A 141 2.06 6.88 -17.25
C ASN A 141 1.54 6.56 -18.67
N THR A 142 2.43 6.11 -19.54
CA THR A 142 2.09 5.75 -20.94
C THR A 142 1.13 4.57 -21.03
N ASN A 143 1.19 3.64 -20.08
CA ASN A 143 0.39 2.41 -20.08
C ASN A 143 -0.81 2.45 -19.12
N ASN A 144 -1.04 3.57 -18.42
CA ASN A 144 -2.08 3.71 -17.42
C ASN A 144 -3.17 4.69 -17.86
N LEU A 145 -4.35 4.17 -18.19
CA LEU A 145 -5.49 4.97 -18.66
C LEU A 145 -6.18 5.78 -17.55
N ASN A 146 -5.84 5.55 -16.28
CA ASN A 146 -6.51 6.15 -15.13
C ASN A 146 -5.96 7.53 -14.74
N SER A 147 -4.97 8.07 -15.47
CA SER A 147 -4.28 9.33 -15.13
C SER A 147 -3.84 9.36 -13.66
N PRO A 148 -2.93 8.44 -13.28
CA PRO A 148 -2.55 8.25 -11.89
C PRO A 148 -1.88 9.49 -11.31
N TRP A 149 -2.01 9.67 -10.00
CA TRP A 149 -1.19 10.63 -9.27
C TRP A 149 0.15 10.03 -8.90
N PHE A 150 1.23 10.70 -9.27
CA PHE A 150 2.59 10.30 -8.92
C PHE A 150 3.09 11.09 -7.71
N PHE A 151 3.67 10.37 -6.75
CA PHE A 151 4.34 10.93 -5.59
C PHE A 151 5.75 10.38 -5.55
N SER A 152 6.77 11.24 -5.60
CA SER A 152 8.17 10.82 -5.51
C SER A 152 8.74 11.07 -4.12
N ASN A 153 9.33 10.03 -3.51
CA ASN A 153 10.13 10.12 -2.30
C ASN A 153 11.60 10.43 -2.66
N THR A 154 11.82 11.40 -3.54
CA THR A 154 13.14 11.96 -3.80
C THR A 154 13.56 12.88 -2.65
N SER A 155 14.85 12.85 -2.31
CA SER A 155 15.45 13.68 -1.27
C SER A 155 16.17 14.92 -1.83
N ALA A 156 16.58 14.88 -3.10
CA ALA A 156 17.41 15.92 -3.70
C ALA A 156 17.05 16.29 -5.14
N ILE A 157 16.36 15.42 -5.90
CA ILE A 157 16.01 15.68 -7.30
C ILE A 157 14.84 16.66 -7.30
N PRO A 158 14.95 17.82 -7.97
CA PRO A 158 13.82 18.73 -8.12
C PRO A 158 12.66 18.06 -8.86
N ILE A 159 11.44 18.22 -8.35
CA ILE A 159 10.26 17.52 -8.90
C ILE A 159 10.02 17.80 -10.39
N HIS A 160 10.30 19.02 -10.85
CA HIS A 160 10.13 19.38 -12.26
C HIS A 160 11.07 18.61 -13.21
N GLU A 161 12.22 18.13 -12.73
CA GLU A 161 13.13 17.29 -13.52
C GLU A 161 12.62 15.84 -13.67
N LEU A 162 11.63 15.43 -12.86
CA LEU A 162 10.98 14.12 -12.96
C LEU A 162 9.72 14.16 -13.85
N ASP A 163 9.26 15.36 -14.23
CA ASP A 163 8.05 15.60 -15.03
C ASP A 163 8.37 15.77 -16.54
N GLU A 164 9.66 15.67 -16.92
CA GLU A 164 10.14 15.62 -18.31
C GLU A 164 10.01 14.21 -18.91
#